data_AF-G0NC68-F1
#
_entry.id   AF-G0NC68-F1
#
_cell.length_a   1.000
_cell.length_b   1.000
_cell.length_c   1.000
_cell.angle_alpha   90.00
_cell.angle_beta   90.00
_cell.angle_gamma   90.00
#
_symmetry.space_group_name_H-M   'P 1'
#
loop_
_entity.id
_entity.type
_entity.pdbx_description
1 polymer ?
#
loop_
_entity_poly.entity_id
_entity_poly.type
_entity_poly.pdbx_seq_one_letter_code
_entity_poly.pdbx_strand_id
1 'polypeptide(L)'
;MSNQGSVPSTSQTELLKFNAPGAALLTVLANQIGEVTSNVQETEEGVVKDNKREELLEDTDRKRKIEEEDSPADSGFRKAQRIGDSAQKKAVGTAIDLKAFTFSYHPGFSMDREQFKEAIEANCRLDQKIKKEFEGSCKAFCYILLDPRILGEDVENLEIGKFLGSIFYVGKGSSSRPLQHFKDVLKARKKDATKLLRSPKMAKIDELWREGLGVPKHEFFHGCSHDEAYVREASMIFMLQKIQGNQLANIKPGTWKGSTIHWNEPTKYCFGYSLLEKAYAIFKIEGIRCVSENSLRSSR
;
A
#
# COMPACT_ATOMS: atom_id res chain seq x y z
N MET A 1 35.66 43.87 -64.13
CA MET A 1 35.22 42.46 -63.99
C MET A 1 35.05 42.15 -62.51
N SER A 2 34.35 41.07 -62.15
CA SER A 2 33.64 40.92 -60.87
C SER A 2 34.50 41.04 -59.59
N ASN A 3 33.98 41.77 -58.59
CA ASN A 3 34.45 41.68 -57.21
C ASN A 3 34.15 40.29 -56.61
N GLN A 4 34.97 39.84 -55.66
CA GLN A 4 34.52 38.87 -54.66
C GLN A 4 33.74 39.61 -53.56
N GLY A 5 32.45 39.29 -53.45
CA GLY A 5 31.58 39.78 -52.38
C GLY A 5 31.59 38.85 -51.15
N SER A 6 31.18 39.38 -50.00
CA SER A 6 31.28 38.73 -48.70
C SER A 6 29.89 38.45 -48.06
N VAL A 7 29.91 38.00 -46.79
CA VAL A 7 28.78 37.84 -45.84
C VAL A 7 28.02 36.48 -45.92
N PRO A 8 27.82 35.78 -44.79
CA PRO A 8 27.05 34.54 -44.70
C PRO A 8 25.54 34.78 -44.42
N SER A 9 24.72 33.73 -44.53
CA SER A 9 23.27 33.79 -44.24
C SER A 9 22.74 32.62 -43.41
N THR A 10 22.04 32.98 -42.32
CA THR A 10 20.93 32.24 -41.65
C THR A 10 19.83 31.85 -42.66
N SER A 11 18.82 31.01 -42.38
CA SER A 11 18.16 30.57 -41.12
C SER A 11 17.46 29.19 -41.33
N GLN A 12 16.82 28.51 -40.37
CA GLN A 12 16.53 28.86 -38.97
C GLN A 12 16.97 27.73 -38.00
N THR A 13 16.20 26.99 -37.18
CA THR A 13 14.75 26.86 -36.89
C THR A 13 14.56 26.56 -35.39
N GLU A 14 13.42 26.96 -34.82
CA GLU A 14 13.17 26.94 -33.37
C GLU A 14 12.78 25.55 -32.83
N LEU A 15 13.16 25.27 -31.56
CA LEU A 15 12.39 24.35 -30.71
C LEU A 15 12.46 24.74 -29.22
N LEU A 16 11.31 25.21 -28.76
CA LEU A 16 10.83 25.55 -27.40
C LEU A 16 11.69 25.14 -26.18
N LYS A 17 11.94 26.14 -25.31
CA LYS A 17 12.34 25.95 -23.91
C LYS A 17 11.13 25.48 -23.09
N PHE A 18 11.24 24.38 -22.36
CA PHE A 18 10.33 24.06 -21.25
C PHE A 18 11.02 24.25 -19.90
N ASN A 19 10.35 24.92 -18.98
CA ASN A 19 10.91 25.36 -17.70
C ASN A 19 10.27 24.56 -16.55
N ALA A 20 11.06 23.78 -15.81
CA ALA A 20 10.57 22.83 -14.82
C ALA A 20 11.14 23.10 -13.41
N PRO A 21 10.37 23.71 -12.49
CA PRO A 21 10.83 23.99 -11.13
C PRO A 21 10.74 22.73 -10.25
N GLY A 22 11.89 22.16 -9.88
CA GLY A 22 11.92 20.99 -8.98
C GLY A 22 13.26 20.63 -8.33
N ALA A 23 14.40 21.04 -8.90
CA ALA A 23 15.73 20.59 -8.45
C ALA A 23 16.27 21.28 -7.18
N ALA A 24 15.68 22.39 -6.72
CA ALA A 24 16.28 23.26 -5.72
C ALA A 24 16.11 22.82 -4.24
N LEU A 25 15.28 21.82 -3.95
CA LEU A 25 14.89 21.46 -2.58
C LEU A 25 15.76 20.38 -1.91
N LEU A 26 16.65 19.73 -2.66
CA LEU A 26 17.51 18.64 -2.15
C LEU A 26 18.83 19.10 -1.51
N THR A 27 19.34 20.27 -1.88
CA THR A 27 20.65 20.76 -1.42
C THR A 27 20.63 21.35 0.00
N VAL A 28 19.47 21.80 0.49
CA VAL A 28 19.36 22.53 1.77
C VAL A 28 19.35 21.60 3.00
N LEU A 29 18.85 20.37 2.85
CA LEU A 29 18.69 19.41 3.96
C LEU A 29 19.97 18.65 4.33
N ALA A 30 21.06 18.76 3.55
CA ALA A 30 22.32 18.06 3.81
C ALA A 30 23.19 18.77 4.88
N ASN A 31 23.07 20.09 5.04
CA ASN A 31 24.00 20.91 5.83
C ASN A 31 23.57 21.14 7.29
N GLN A 32 22.72 20.29 7.86
CA GLN A 32 22.27 20.39 9.27
C GLN A 32 22.40 19.08 10.05
N ILE A 33 23.35 18.21 9.66
CA ILE A 33 23.74 17.00 10.40
C ILE A 33 25.28 16.94 10.61
N GLY A 34 25.89 18.11 10.81
CA GLY A 34 27.22 18.28 11.39
C GLY A 34 27.11 18.94 12.77
N GLU A 35 28.16 18.81 13.59
CA GLU A 35 28.30 19.48 14.90
C GLU A 35 27.32 19.06 16.02
N VAL A 36 27.41 17.80 16.49
CA VAL A 36 27.53 17.52 17.95
C VAL A 36 28.43 16.29 18.16
N THR A 37 29.74 16.50 18.32
CA THR A 37 30.67 15.46 18.81
C THR A 37 31.77 16.07 19.67
N SER A 38 31.58 16.06 20.99
CA SER A 38 32.65 16.33 21.96
C SER A 38 32.39 15.63 23.30
N ASN A 39 33.38 14.82 23.70
CA ASN A 39 33.79 14.34 25.02
C ASN A 39 32.81 14.41 26.22
N VAL A 40 32.68 13.28 26.91
CA VAL A 40 33.07 13.14 28.34
C VAL A 40 33.58 11.69 28.58
N GLN A 41 34.33 11.49 29.65
CA GLN A 41 35.31 10.40 29.82
C GLN A 41 34.77 9.09 30.42
N GLU A 42 35.62 8.06 30.36
CA GLU A 42 35.52 6.79 31.10
C GLU A 42 35.59 6.99 32.62
N THR A 43 34.91 6.13 33.36
CA THR A 43 35.29 5.68 34.72
C THR A 43 34.87 4.22 34.91
N GLU A 44 35.60 3.49 35.75
CA GLU A 44 35.51 2.02 35.88
C GLU A 44 34.61 1.53 37.03
N GLU A 45 34.30 0.22 36.98
CA GLU A 45 33.87 -0.71 38.04
C GLU A 45 32.75 -0.35 39.05
N GLY A 46 31.84 -1.31 39.25
CA GLY A 46 30.81 -1.25 40.30
C GLY A 46 29.90 -2.48 40.33
N VAL A 47 30.27 -3.51 41.10
CA VAL A 47 29.48 -4.75 41.22
C VAL A 47 28.28 -4.54 42.17
N VAL A 48 27.06 -4.66 41.63
CA VAL A 48 25.84 -4.90 42.42
C VAL A 48 25.04 -6.02 41.76
N LYS A 49 24.59 -6.99 42.56
CA LYS A 49 23.82 -8.17 42.13
C LYS A 49 22.32 -8.05 42.43
N ASP A 50 21.55 -8.89 41.73
CA ASP A 50 20.31 -9.52 42.18
C ASP A 50 19.25 -8.67 42.91
N ASN A 51 18.31 -8.11 42.14
CA ASN A 51 16.85 -8.21 42.41
C ASN A 51 16.02 -7.45 41.35
N LYS A 52 15.73 -8.10 40.20
CA LYS A 52 14.84 -7.52 39.17
C LYS A 52 14.22 -8.52 38.17
N ARG A 53 14.03 -9.79 38.57
CA ARG A 53 13.61 -10.87 37.65
C ARG A 53 12.26 -11.53 37.94
N GLU A 54 11.67 -11.32 39.13
CA GLU A 54 10.39 -11.94 39.50
C GLU A 54 9.18 -11.03 39.18
N GLU A 55 9.31 -9.71 39.38
CA GLU A 55 8.28 -8.71 39.08
C GLU A 55 7.87 -8.65 37.58
N LEU A 56 8.70 -9.24 36.71
CA LEU A 56 8.47 -9.35 35.25
C LEU A 56 7.69 -10.61 34.83
N LEU A 57 7.40 -11.55 35.73
CA LEU A 57 6.70 -12.79 35.40
C LEU A 57 5.19 -12.70 35.64
N GLU A 58 4.75 -12.26 36.83
CA GLU A 58 3.33 -12.19 37.18
C GLU A 58 2.51 -11.30 36.25
N ASP A 59 3.10 -10.21 35.75
CA ASP A 59 2.45 -9.28 34.82
C ASP A 59 2.30 -9.86 33.40
N THR A 60 3.01 -10.95 33.05
CA THR A 60 2.80 -11.71 31.80
C THR A 60 1.72 -12.79 31.92
N ASP A 61 1.51 -13.33 33.12
CA ASP A 61 0.48 -14.35 33.36
C ASP A 61 -0.91 -13.71 33.56
N ARG A 62 -1.00 -12.53 34.20
CA ARG A 62 -2.24 -11.74 34.19
C ARG A 62 -2.65 -11.31 32.78
N LYS A 63 -1.69 -11.00 31.89
CA LYS A 63 -1.98 -10.67 30.49
C LYS A 63 -2.48 -11.88 29.70
N ARG A 64 -1.88 -13.07 29.89
CA ARG A 64 -2.36 -14.31 29.27
C ARG A 64 -3.77 -14.69 29.72
N LYS A 65 -4.09 -14.55 31.02
CA LYS A 65 -5.42 -14.87 31.58
C LYS A 65 -6.58 -13.95 31.13
N ILE A 66 -6.31 -12.92 30.33
CA ILE A 66 -7.34 -12.01 29.78
C ILE A 66 -7.63 -12.31 28.29
N GLU A 67 -6.79 -13.11 27.60
CA GLU A 67 -6.99 -13.48 26.19
C GLU A 67 -7.72 -14.83 26.00
N GLU A 68 -8.15 -15.50 27.08
CA GLU A 68 -8.69 -16.87 27.07
C GLU A 68 -10.20 -16.96 27.46
N GLU A 69 -10.92 -15.83 27.53
CA GLU A 69 -12.38 -15.83 27.50
C GLU A 69 -12.91 -15.71 26.06
N ASP A 70 -13.86 -16.60 25.70
CA ASP A 70 -14.27 -16.85 24.32
C ASP A 70 -15.08 -15.67 23.73
N SER A 71 -14.36 -14.69 23.18
CA SER A 71 -14.93 -13.42 22.73
C SER A 71 -15.86 -13.58 21.52
N PRO A 72 -17.10 -13.01 21.55
CA PRO A 72 -18.04 -13.07 20.42
C PRO A 72 -17.47 -12.59 19.08
N ALA A 73 -16.41 -11.77 19.10
CA ALA A 73 -15.71 -11.27 17.93
C ALA A 73 -15.15 -12.39 17.01
N ASP A 74 -14.68 -13.50 17.57
CA ASP A 74 -14.09 -14.58 16.76
C ASP A 74 -15.15 -15.35 15.95
N SER A 75 -16.36 -15.50 16.51
CA SER A 75 -17.51 -16.03 15.76
C SER A 75 -17.85 -15.15 14.54
N GLY A 76 -17.71 -13.82 14.69
CA GLY A 76 -17.85 -12.84 13.61
C GLY A 76 -16.75 -12.96 12.57
N PHE A 77 -15.49 -13.11 12.99
CA PHE A 77 -14.34 -13.32 12.10
C PHE A 77 -14.51 -14.59 11.26
N ARG A 78 -14.81 -15.74 11.89
CA ARG A 78 -15.08 -17.01 11.19
C ARG A 78 -16.33 -16.97 10.31
N LYS A 79 -17.27 -16.03 10.51
CA LYS A 79 -18.41 -15.82 9.62
C LYS A 79 -18.04 -14.94 8.42
N ALA A 80 -17.32 -13.84 8.64
CA ALA A 80 -16.80 -12.96 7.60
C ALA A 80 -15.84 -13.72 6.65
N GLN A 81 -14.94 -14.54 7.19
CA GLN A 81 -14.02 -15.38 6.40
C GLN A 81 -14.77 -16.32 5.45
N ARG A 82 -15.77 -17.08 5.95
CA ARG A 82 -16.57 -17.99 5.11
C ARG A 82 -17.40 -17.28 4.04
N ILE A 83 -17.86 -16.06 4.29
CA ILE A 83 -18.53 -15.23 3.28
C ILE A 83 -17.51 -14.77 2.22
N GLY A 84 -16.34 -14.28 2.66
CA GLY A 84 -15.24 -13.88 1.80
C GLY A 84 -14.75 -15.01 0.88
N ASP A 85 -14.48 -16.20 1.44
CA ASP A 85 -14.08 -17.40 0.68
C ASP A 85 -15.14 -17.81 -0.37
N SER A 86 -16.43 -17.64 -0.03
CA SER A 86 -17.55 -17.98 -0.94
C SER A 86 -17.69 -16.96 -2.07
N ALA A 87 -17.56 -15.67 -1.77
CA ALA A 87 -17.52 -14.61 -2.78
C ALA A 87 -16.28 -14.73 -3.68
N GLN A 88 -15.11 -14.99 -3.08
CA GLN A 88 -13.85 -15.20 -3.80
C GLN A 88 -13.89 -16.43 -4.72
N LYS A 89 -14.57 -17.51 -4.33
CA LYS A 89 -14.83 -18.65 -5.25
C LYS A 89 -15.78 -18.30 -6.39
N LYS A 90 -16.79 -17.46 -6.15
CA LYS A 90 -17.79 -17.08 -7.17
C LYS A 90 -17.22 -16.09 -8.19
N ALA A 91 -16.37 -15.15 -7.75
CA ALA A 91 -15.74 -14.13 -8.60
C ALA A 91 -14.79 -14.70 -9.68
N VAL A 92 -14.15 -15.84 -9.40
CA VAL A 92 -13.20 -16.51 -10.33
C VAL A 92 -13.88 -17.05 -11.61
N GLY A 93 -15.21 -17.16 -11.64
CA GLY A 93 -15.96 -17.62 -12.82
C GLY A 93 -16.27 -16.55 -13.88
N THR A 94 -15.90 -15.29 -13.65
CA THR A 94 -16.24 -14.17 -14.54
C THR A 94 -15.10 -13.90 -15.53
N ALA A 95 -15.36 -14.05 -16.83
CA ALA A 95 -14.37 -13.73 -17.87
C ALA A 95 -14.11 -12.20 -17.91
N ILE A 96 -12.86 -11.79 -17.70
CA ILE A 96 -12.45 -10.39 -17.66
C ILE A 96 -12.02 -9.95 -19.05
N ASP A 97 -12.55 -8.82 -19.55
CA ASP A 97 -12.19 -8.32 -20.87
C ASP A 97 -10.82 -7.62 -20.89
N LEU A 98 -9.79 -8.43 -21.18
CA LEU A 98 -8.40 -8.03 -21.44
C LEU A 98 -8.22 -7.05 -22.62
N LYS A 99 -9.28 -6.63 -23.32
CA LYS A 99 -9.22 -5.56 -24.32
C LYS A 99 -9.20 -4.16 -23.69
N ALA A 100 -9.88 -3.95 -22.56
CA ALA A 100 -9.97 -2.62 -21.95
C ALA A 100 -8.64 -2.18 -21.29
N PHE A 101 -7.87 -3.12 -20.73
CA PHE A 101 -6.59 -2.83 -20.09
C PHE A 101 -5.38 -2.99 -21.02
N THR A 102 -5.49 -2.55 -22.29
CA THR A 102 -4.29 -2.07 -23.01
C THR A 102 -3.91 -0.67 -22.54
N PHE A 103 -3.58 -0.55 -21.25
CA PHE A 103 -2.69 0.51 -20.82
C PHE A 103 -1.36 0.27 -21.53
N SER A 104 -0.78 1.31 -22.13
CA SER A 104 0.41 1.18 -22.99
C SER A 104 1.54 0.46 -22.25
N TYR A 105 2.17 -0.53 -22.91
CA TYR A 105 3.30 -1.31 -22.38
C TYR A 105 4.25 -0.43 -21.58
N HIS A 106 4.45 -0.72 -20.29
CA HIS A 106 5.50 -0.05 -19.54
C HIS A 106 6.85 -0.43 -20.15
N PRO A 107 7.69 0.53 -20.59
CA PRO A 107 8.88 0.28 -21.42
C PRO A 107 10.07 -0.38 -20.68
N GLY A 108 9.79 -1.11 -19.61
CA GLY A 108 10.75 -1.88 -18.81
C GLY A 108 10.53 -3.40 -18.83
N PHE A 109 9.49 -3.91 -19.51
CA PHE A 109 9.29 -5.35 -19.68
C PHE A 109 9.13 -5.76 -21.14
N SER A 110 10.03 -6.64 -21.57
CA SER A 110 9.97 -7.38 -22.84
C SER A 110 9.02 -8.58 -22.75
N MET A 111 7.82 -8.37 -22.21
CA MET A 111 6.80 -9.39 -22.00
C MET A 111 5.58 -9.05 -22.84
N ASP A 112 5.16 -9.96 -23.73
CA ASP A 112 4.03 -9.70 -24.63
C ASP A 112 2.65 -9.98 -23.99
N ARG A 113 1.57 -9.69 -24.73
CA ARG A 113 0.19 -9.87 -24.27
C ARG A 113 -0.13 -11.32 -23.88
N GLU A 114 0.35 -12.29 -24.64
CA GLU A 114 0.06 -13.70 -24.41
C GLU A 114 0.93 -14.25 -23.28
N GLN A 115 2.21 -13.88 -23.24
CA GLN A 115 3.08 -14.13 -22.08
C GLN A 115 2.52 -13.54 -20.78
N PHE A 116 1.91 -12.35 -20.83
CA PHE A 116 1.24 -11.75 -19.69
C PHE A 116 0.00 -12.55 -19.26
N LYS A 117 -0.86 -12.97 -20.19
CA LYS A 117 -2.01 -13.86 -19.90
C LYS A 117 -1.54 -15.16 -19.23
N GLU A 118 -0.56 -15.85 -19.83
CA GLU A 118 0.02 -17.08 -19.29
C GLU A 118 0.56 -16.88 -17.87
N ALA A 119 1.23 -15.74 -17.61
CA ALA A 119 1.70 -15.40 -16.27
C ALA A 119 0.55 -15.15 -15.27
N ILE A 120 -0.55 -14.49 -15.68
CA ILE A 120 -1.74 -14.28 -14.85
C ILE A 120 -2.45 -15.61 -14.56
N GLU A 121 -2.60 -16.49 -15.54
CA GLU A 121 -3.18 -17.83 -15.33
C GLU A 121 -2.30 -18.69 -14.40
N ALA A 122 -0.98 -18.66 -14.59
CA ALA A 122 -0.01 -19.33 -13.73
C ALA A 122 -0.06 -18.83 -12.27
N ASN A 123 -0.45 -17.56 -12.03
CA ASN A 123 -0.57 -17.01 -10.69
C ASN A 123 -1.65 -17.68 -9.83
N CYS A 124 -2.60 -18.43 -10.41
CA CYS A 124 -3.49 -19.28 -9.59
C CYS A 124 -2.72 -20.41 -8.89
N ARG A 125 -1.72 -20.99 -9.54
CA ARG A 125 -0.81 -21.97 -8.92
C ARG A 125 0.17 -21.30 -7.94
N LEU A 126 0.57 -20.07 -8.22
CA LEU A 126 1.46 -19.29 -7.34
C LEU A 126 0.75 -18.86 -6.04
N ASP A 127 -0.52 -18.44 -6.12
CA ASP A 127 -1.37 -18.09 -4.97
C ASP A 127 -1.56 -19.30 -4.03
N GLN A 128 -1.71 -20.51 -4.59
CA GLN A 128 -1.73 -21.76 -3.84
C GLN A 128 -0.37 -22.09 -3.18
N LYS A 129 0.75 -21.92 -3.90
CA LYS A 129 2.10 -22.09 -3.33
C LYS A 129 2.35 -21.14 -2.16
N ILE A 130 1.97 -19.87 -2.30
CA ILE A 130 2.15 -18.84 -1.27
C ILE A 130 1.28 -19.11 -0.03
N LYS A 131 0.03 -19.55 -0.22
CA LYS A 131 -0.81 -20.00 0.90
C LYS A 131 -0.17 -21.19 1.63
N LYS A 132 0.39 -22.16 0.89
CA LYS A 132 1.06 -23.35 1.47
C LYS A 132 2.39 -23.03 2.16
N GLU A 133 3.18 -22.11 1.61
CA GLU A 133 4.49 -21.74 2.15
C GLU A 133 4.39 -20.99 3.49
N PHE A 134 3.30 -20.22 3.68
CA PHE A 134 3.07 -19.42 4.88
C PHE A 134 1.83 -19.88 5.67
N GLU A 135 1.55 -21.18 5.69
CA GLU A 135 0.54 -21.79 6.59
C GLU A 135 0.85 -21.45 8.06
N GLY A 136 -0.16 -21.10 8.85
CA GLY A 136 0.05 -20.68 10.25
C GLY A 136 -1.07 -19.81 10.81
N SER A 137 -0.73 -18.85 11.66
CA SER A 137 -1.69 -18.01 12.38
C SER A 137 -2.46 -17.05 11.47
N CYS A 138 -3.67 -17.45 11.07
CA CYS A 138 -4.60 -16.77 10.16
C CYS A 138 -5.24 -15.47 10.72
N LYS A 139 -4.47 -14.60 11.37
CA LYS A 139 -4.95 -13.35 12.00
C LYS A 139 -4.72 -12.09 11.15
N ALA A 140 -4.38 -12.22 9.87
CA ALA A 140 -4.09 -11.11 8.98
C ALA A 140 -5.12 -10.95 7.84
N PHE A 141 -5.06 -9.79 7.17
CA PHE A 141 -5.78 -9.47 5.94
C PHE A 141 -5.07 -8.36 5.15
N CYS A 142 -5.46 -8.12 3.91
CA CYS A 142 -5.03 -6.98 3.10
C CYS A 142 -6.15 -5.92 3.02
N TYR A 143 -5.77 -4.66 2.86
CA TYR A 143 -6.72 -3.58 2.59
C TYR A 143 -6.12 -2.49 1.71
N ILE A 144 -7.00 -1.71 1.10
CA ILE A 144 -6.68 -0.55 0.27
C ILE A 144 -7.49 0.67 0.71
N LEU A 145 -6.91 1.85 0.51
CA LEU A 145 -7.60 3.13 0.56
C LEU A 145 -7.63 3.72 -0.86
N LEU A 146 -8.79 4.22 -1.27
CA LEU A 146 -9.02 4.72 -2.63
C LEU A 146 -9.41 6.20 -2.61
N ASP A 147 -9.06 6.95 -3.65
CA ASP A 147 -9.45 8.34 -3.83
C ASP A 147 -10.84 8.40 -4.49
N PRO A 148 -11.88 8.89 -3.79
CA PRO A 148 -13.25 8.87 -4.28
C PRO A 148 -13.44 9.71 -5.56
N ARG A 149 -12.58 10.71 -5.80
CA ARG A 149 -12.66 11.57 -7.00
C ARG A 149 -12.22 10.83 -8.27
N ILE A 150 -11.31 9.87 -8.12
CA ILE A 150 -10.85 9.00 -9.22
C ILE A 150 -11.79 7.80 -9.35
N LEU A 151 -12.26 7.23 -8.22
CA LEU A 151 -13.14 6.06 -8.19
C LEU A 151 -14.54 6.35 -8.76
N GLY A 152 -15.14 7.47 -8.36
CA GLY A 152 -16.56 7.77 -8.59
C GLY A 152 -17.51 6.88 -7.77
N GLU A 153 -18.80 6.97 -8.08
CA GLU A 153 -19.89 6.35 -7.29
C GLU A 153 -20.51 5.12 -7.95
N ASP A 154 -20.49 5.05 -9.29
CA ASP A 154 -20.97 3.89 -10.05
C ASP A 154 -19.98 2.71 -9.94
N VAL A 155 -20.32 1.75 -9.09
CA VAL A 155 -19.58 0.49 -8.90
C VAL A 155 -19.95 -0.55 -9.97
N GLU A 156 -21.16 -0.51 -10.52
CA GLU A 156 -21.65 -1.52 -11.47
C GLU A 156 -20.92 -1.40 -12.82
N ASN A 157 -20.71 -0.18 -13.29
CA ASN A 157 -19.95 0.14 -14.50
C ASN A 157 -18.49 0.58 -14.21
N LEU A 158 -18.02 0.47 -12.97
CA LEU A 158 -16.61 0.71 -12.62
C LEU A 158 -15.70 -0.20 -13.43
N GLU A 159 -14.71 0.40 -14.11
CA GLU A 159 -13.63 -0.28 -14.83
C GLU A 159 -12.44 -0.59 -13.92
N ILE A 160 -11.69 -1.66 -14.22
CA ILE A 160 -10.49 -2.03 -13.47
C ILE A 160 -9.39 -0.95 -13.52
N GLY A 161 -9.22 -0.26 -14.65
CA GLY A 161 -8.23 0.83 -14.77
C GLY A 161 -8.53 1.99 -13.82
N LYS A 162 -9.81 2.38 -13.71
CA LYS A 162 -10.30 3.42 -12.81
C LYS A 162 -10.21 3.00 -11.34
N PHE A 163 -10.57 1.75 -11.03
CA PHE A 163 -10.37 1.16 -9.71
C PHE A 163 -8.89 1.20 -9.29
N LEU A 164 -7.99 0.63 -10.11
CA LEU A 164 -6.55 0.63 -9.85
C LEU A 164 -6.02 2.05 -9.68
N GLY A 165 -6.31 2.96 -10.63
CA GLY A 165 -5.89 4.36 -10.60
C GLY A 165 -6.32 5.13 -9.35
N SER A 166 -7.44 4.74 -8.72
CA SER A 166 -7.91 5.36 -7.48
C SER A 166 -7.17 4.90 -6.23
N ILE A 167 -6.45 3.77 -6.23
CA ILE A 167 -5.78 3.24 -5.03
C ILE A 167 -4.57 4.12 -4.69
N PHE A 168 -4.66 4.88 -3.59
CA PHE A 168 -3.55 5.69 -3.09
C PHE A 168 -2.77 5.04 -1.95
N TYR A 169 -3.28 3.96 -1.34
CA TYR A 169 -2.55 3.22 -0.30
C TYR A 169 -2.95 1.75 -0.25
N VAL A 170 -1.94 0.88 -0.13
CA VAL A 170 -2.08 -0.55 0.21
C VAL A 170 -1.55 -0.78 1.62
N GLY A 171 -2.19 -1.63 2.41
CA GLY A 171 -1.64 -2.07 3.68
C GLY A 171 -2.07 -3.48 4.10
N LYS A 172 -1.25 -4.15 4.91
CA LYS A 172 -1.68 -5.33 5.66
C LYS A 172 -2.28 -4.95 7.02
N GLY A 173 -3.32 -5.68 7.40
CA GLY A 173 -4.12 -5.47 8.60
C GLY A 173 -4.09 -6.65 9.55
N SER A 174 -4.39 -6.34 10.82
CA SER A 174 -4.89 -7.27 11.83
C SER A 174 -5.80 -6.46 12.76
N SER A 175 -6.90 -7.07 13.21
CA SER A 175 -7.93 -6.40 14.03
C SER A 175 -8.31 -5.01 13.47
N SER A 176 -8.40 -3.97 14.30
CA SER A 176 -8.83 -2.62 13.93
C SER A 176 -7.80 -1.76 13.17
N ARG A 177 -6.70 -2.34 12.67
CA ARG A 177 -5.56 -1.57 12.11
C ARG A 177 -5.91 -0.57 10.99
N PRO A 178 -6.84 -0.85 10.04
CA PRO A 178 -7.22 0.12 9.00
C PRO A 178 -7.90 1.36 9.60
N LEU A 179 -8.81 1.14 10.55
CA LEU A 179 -9.54 2.19 11.26
C LEU A 179 -8.59 3.11 12.06
N GLN A 180 -7.47 2.57 12.54
CA GLN A 180 -6.51 3.32 13.33
C GLN A 180 -5.86 4.48 12.56
N HIS A 181 -5.58 4.34 11.25
CA HIS A 181 -4.95 5.44 10.49
C HIS A 181 -5.83 6.70 10.47
N PHE A 182 -7.14 6.51 10.35
CA PHE A 182 -8.11 7.60 10.41
C PHE A 182 -8.18 8.24 11.81
N LYS A 183 -8.16 7.42 12.87
CA LYS A 183 -8.05 7.91 14.26
C LYS A 183 -6.74 8.68 14.50
N ASP A 184 -5.65 8.27 13.88
CA ASP A 184 -4.35 8.94 13.95
C ASP A 184 -4.36 10.31 13.25
N VAL A 185 -5.10 10.48 12.13
CA VAL A 185 -5.31 11.80 11.49
C VAL A 185 -6.08 12.75 12.42
N LEU A 186 -7.18 12.30 13.02
CA LEU A 186 -7.93 13.11 14.00
C LEU A 186 -7.10 13.46 15.25
N LYS A 187 -6.17 12.58 15.64
CA LYS A 187 -5.22 12.82 16.74
C LYS A 187 -4.12 13.82 16.35
N ALA A 188 -3.61 13.75 15.12
CA ALA A 188 -2.63 14.68 14.58
C ALA A 188 -3.20 16.10 14.48
N ARG A 189 -4.37 16.29 13.83
CA ARG A 189 -5.07 17.59 13.77
C ARG A 189 -5.20 18.30 15.13
N LYS A 190 -5.44 17.53 16.20
CA LYS A 190 -5.69 18.05 17.56
C LYS A 190 -4.44 18.24 18.43
N LYS A 191 -3.28 17.70 18.05
CA LYS A 191 -2.09 17.68 18.91
C LYS A 191 -0.76 18.03 18.24
N ASP A 192 -0.62 17.72 16.95
CA ASP A 192 0.59 17.93 16.18
C ASP A 192 0.29 17.80 14.67
N ALA A 193 -0.02 18.93 14.03
CA ALA A 193 -0.29 18.97 12.59
C ALA A 193 0.95 18.58 11.75
N THR A 194 2.17 18.69 12.28
CA THR A 194 3.39 18.33 11.56
C THR A 194 3.50 16.82 11.31
N LYS A 195 2.74 15.99 12.05
CA LYS A 195 2.61 14.55 11.76
C LYS A 195 1.82 14.24 10.48
N LEU A 196 0.92 15.12 10.05
CA LEU A 196 0.24 14.98 8.74
C LEU A 196 1.25 15.15 7.61
N LEU A 197 2.06 16.21 7.67
CA LEU A 197 3.08 16.54 6.67
C LEU A 197 4.16 15.45 6.54
N ARG A 198 4.48 14.73 7.62
CA ARG A 198 5.45 13.61 7.61
C ARG A 198 4.87 12.26 7.13
N SER A 199 3.61 12.19 6.71
CA SER A 199 3.03 10.94 6.21
C SER A 199 2.07 11.19 5.04
N PRO A 200 2.47 10.88 3.79
CA PRO A 200 1.64 11.10 2.60
C PRO A 200 0.24 10.48 2.71
N LYS A 201 0.12 9.30 3.35
CA LYS A 201 -1.19 8.67 3.61
C LYS A 201 -2.06 9.51 4.53
N MET A 202 -1.49 10.05 5.62
CA MET A 202 -2.25 10.86 6.57
C MET A 202 -2.63 12.21 5.95
N ALA A 203 -1.72 12.82 5.17
CA ALA A 203 -2.01 14.00 4.37
C ALA A 203 -3.14 13.76 3.36
N LYS A 204 -3.14 12.61 2.65
CA LYS A 204 -4.17 12.30 1.65
C LYS A 204 -5.55 12.04 2.25
N ILE A 205 -5.61 11.38 3.42
CA ILE A 205 -6.85 11.25 4.20
C ILE A 205 -7.32 12.63 4.69
N ASP A 206 -6.40 13.49 5.14
CA ASP A 206 -6.73 14.83 5.62
C ASP A 206 -7.29 15.73 4.51
N GLU A 207 -6.66 15.72 3.34
CA GLU A 207 -7.06 16.37 2.08
C GLU A 207 -8.52 16.01 1.72
N LEU A 208 -8.80 14.72 1.54
CA LEU A 208 -10.13 14.23 1.16
C LEU A 208 -11.20 14.60 2.19
N TRP A 209 -10.90 14.49 3.49
CA TRP A 209 -11.83 14.92 4.54
C TRP A 209 -12.06 16.44 4.57
N ARG A 210 -11.06 17.26 4.21
CA ARG A 210 -11.23 18.73 4.09
C ARG A 210 -12.09 19.12 2.90
N GLU A 211 -12.12 18.31 1.86
CA GLU A 211 -13.05 18.42 0.72
C GLU A 211 -14.44 17.85 1.04
N GLY A 212 -14.69 17.39 2.28
CA GLY A 212 -15.95 16.80 2.72
C GLY A 212 -16.15 15.33 2.30
N LEU A 213 -15.19 14.75 1.58
CA LEU A 213 -15.29 13.43 0.99
C LEU A 213 -14.96 12.34 2.03
N GLY A 214 -15.83 11.33 2.14
CA GLY A 214 -15.49 10.09 2.86
C GLY A 214 -14.45 9.31 2.07
N VAL A 215 -13.51 8.63 2.75
CA VAL A 215 -12.45 7.86 2.10
C VAL A 215 -12.87 6.39 1.96
N PRO A 216 -13.06 5.86 0.73
CA PRO A 216 -13.27 4.43 0.50
C PRO A 216 -12.17 3.57 1.13
N LYS A 217 -12.58 2.52 1.86
CA LYS A 217 -11.70 1.53 2.49
C LYS A 217 -12.24 0.13 2.22
N HIS A 218 -11.49 -0.67 1.48
CA HIS A 218 -11.85 -2.05 1.13
C HIS A 218 -10.86 -3.04 1.77
N GLU A 219 -11.36 -4.15 2.31
CA GLU A 219 -10.60 -5.19 3.01
C GLU A 219 -10.86 -6.54 2.34
N PHE A 220 -9.80 -7.35 2.18
CA PHE A 220 -9.83 -8.58 1.39
C PHE A 220 -8.68 -9.51 1.79
N PHE A 221 -8.69 -10.75 1.28
CA PHE A 221 -7.77 -11.84 1.72
C PHE A 221 -7.77 -12.03 3.26
N HIS A 222 -8.95 -12.05 3.87
CA HIS A 222 -9.10 -12.32 5.30
C HIS A 222 -8.65 -13.74 5.65
N GLY A 223 -8.02 -13.91 6.82
CA GLY A 223 -7.55 -15.20 7.29
C GLY A 223 -6.21 -15.63 6.68
N CYS A 224 -5.44 -14.71 6.08
CA CYS A 224 -4.06 -14.97 5.72
C CYS A 224 -3.13 -14.94 6.95
N SER A 225 -1.94 -15.52 6.82
CA SER A 225 -0.88 -15.36 7.83
C SER A 225 -0.17 -14.01 7.70
N HIS A 226 0.61 -13.60 8.71
CA HIS A 226 1.32 -12.31 8.66
C HIS A 226 2.36 -12.23 7.53
N ASP A 227 3.03 -13.33 7.20
CA ASP A 227 4.05 -13.36 6.14
C ASP A 227 3.44 -13.49 4.75
N GLU A 228 2.33 -14.24 4.62
CA GLU A 228 1.48 -14.18 3.43
C GLU A 228 0.99 -12.76 3.16
N ALA A 229 0.51 -12.06 4.20
CA ALA A 229 0.03 -10.69 4.09
C ALA A 229 1.14 -9.68 3.73
N TYR A 230 2.38 -9.87 4.22
CA TYR A 230 3.55 -9.07 3.80
C TYR A 230 3.85 -9.25 2.30
N VAL A 231 3.83 -10.50 1.80
CA VAL A 231 4.07 -10.79 0.37
C VAL A 231 2.96 -10.22 -0.52
N ARG A 232 1.69 -10.37 -0.12
CA ARG A 232 0.55 -9.78 -0.83
C ARG A 232 0.64 -8.25 -0.86
N GLU A 233 0.93 -7.62 0.29
CA GLU A 233 1.18 -6.17 0.40
C GLU A 233 2.32 -5.71 -0.53
N ALA A 234 3.48 -6.36 -0.49
CA ALA A 234 4.63 -6.02 -1.32
C ALA A 234 4.34 -6.14 -2.83
N SER A 235 3.65 -7.20 -3.24
CA SER A 235 3.34 -7.46 -4.65
C SER A 235 2.36 -6.43 -5.22
N MET A 236 1.33 -6.08 -4.46
CA MET A 236 0.37 -5.05 -4.87
C MET A 236 1.00 -3.65 -4.91
N ILE A 237 1.85 -3.30 -3.93
CA ILE A 237 2.62 -2.05 -3.94
C ILE A 237 3.53 -1.99 -5.16
N PHE A 238 4.27 -3.06 -5.44
CA PHE A 238 5.19 -3.15 -6.56
C PHE A 238 4.49 -2.97 -7.92
N MET A 239 3.33 -3.61 -8.13
CA MET A 239 2.55 -3.43 -9.35
C MET A 239 2.04 -1.98 -9.48
N LEU A 240 1.39 -1.45 -8.44
CA LEU A 240 0.85 -0.08 -8.47
C LEU A 240 1.93 0.97 -8.70
N GLN A 241 3.10 0.84 -8.07
CA GLN A 241 4.23 1.74 -8.30
C GLN A 241 4.70 1.76 -9.76
N LYS A 242 4.65 0.63 -10.47
CA LYS A 242 5.00 0.56 -11.91
C LYS A 242 3.96 1.22 -12.82
N ILE A 243 2.69 1.35 -12.41
CA ILE A 243 1.63 1.98 -13.24
C ILE A 243 1.23 3.40 -12.80
N GLN A 244 1.52 3.80 -11.55
CA GLN A 244 1.16 5.11 -10.98
C GLN A 244 2.38 5.99 -10.62
N GLY A 245 3.57 5.41 -10.49
CA GLY A 245 4.75 6.09 -9.97
C GLY A 245 4.56 6.60 -8.53
N ASN A 246 4.92 7.86 -8.30
CA ASN A 246 4.99 8.49 -6.97
C ASN A 246 3.63 8.85 -6.34
N GLN A 247 2.50 8.48 -6.96
CA GLN A 247 1.15 8.78 -6.44
C GLN A 247 0.75 7.86 -5.28
N LEU A 248 1.36 6.67 -5.16
CA LEU A 248 1.07 5.72 -4.09
C LEU A 248 1.73 6.19 -2.77
N ALA A 249 0.91 6.46 -1.75
CA ALA A 249 1.29 7.00 -0.44
C ALA A 249 2.05 5.99 0.47
N ASN A 250 2.54 4.88 -0.08
CA ASN A 250 3.30 3.84 0.60
C ASN A 250 4.78 4.23 0.73
N ILE A 251 5.16 4.75 1.91
CA ILE A 251 6.57 5.11 2.24
C ILE A 251 7.51 3.89 2.15
N LYS A 252 7.00 2.66 2.34
CA LYS A 252 7.77 1.41 2.24
C LYS A 252 7.22 0.52 1.12
N PRO A 253 8.06 -0.16 0.32
CA PRO A 253 7.67 -1.04 -0.79
C PRO A 253 7.12 -2.42 -0.35
N GLY A 254 6.53 -2.51 0.84
CA GLY A 254 6.16 -3.78 1.49
C GLY A 254 7.36 -4.56 2.04
N THR A 255 7.25 -5.88 2.15
CA THR A 255 8.32 -6.78 2.59
C THR A 255 8.17 -8.17 1.94
N TRP A 256 9.23 -8.66 1.29
CA TRP A 256 9.27 -9.98 0.68
C TRP A 256 9.67 -11.05 1.70
N LYS A 257 9.08 -12.25 1.62
CA LYS A 257 9.30 -13.37 2.55
C LYS A 257 9.52 -14.68 1.80
N GLY A 258 10.27 -15.61 2.40
CA GLY A 258 10.52 -16.93 1.85
C GLY A 258 11.01 -16.92 0.40
N SER A 259 10.46 -17.80 -0.44
CA SER A 259 10.78 -17.94 -1.86
C SER A 259 10.59 -16.65 -2.66
N THR A 260 9.70 -15.75 -2.22
CA THR A 260 9.36 -14.51 -2.96
C THR A 260 10.46 -13.46 -2.97
N ILE A 261 11.43 -13.57 -2.06
CA ILE A 261 12.64 -12.75 -2.05
C ILE A 261 13.33 -12.89 -3.42
N HIS A 262 13.45 -14.12 -3.92
CA HIS A 262 14.14 -14.46 -5.17
C HIS A 262 13.27 -14.33 -6.44
N TRP A 263 12.00 -13.92 -6.34
CA TRP A 263 11.18 -13.70 -7.54
C TRP A 263 11.73 -12.57 -8.41
N ASN A 264 11.75 -12.79 -9.71
CA ASN A 264 12.04 -11.76 -10.70
C ASN A 264 10.91 -10.71 -10.75
N GLU A 265 11.20 -9.53 -11.31
CA GLU A 265 10.20 -8.46 -11.40
C GLU A 265 8.93 -8.82 -12.20
N PRO A 266 8.97 -9.58 -13.32
CA PRO A 266 7.75 -10.02 -14.01
C PRO A 266 6.81 -10.81 -13.11
N THR A 267 7.33 -11.77 -12.33
CA THR A 267 6.52 -12.55 -11.37
C THR A 267 5.91 -11.64 -10.30
N LYS A 268 6.71 -10.71 -9.74
CA LYS A 268 6.26 -9.73 -8.73
C LYS A 268 5.15 -8.82 -9.28
N TYR A 269 5.28 -8.34 -10.51
CA TYR A 269 4.28 -7.51 -11.19
C TYR A 269 2.99 -8.28 -11.49
N CYS A 270 3.08 -9.44 -12.15
CA CYS A 270 1.91 -10.23 -12.54
C CYS A 270 1.14 -10.73 -11.32
N PHE A 271 1.83 -11.21 -10.28
CA PHE A 271 1.18 -11.62 -9.03
C PHE A 271 0.49 -10.43 -8.36
N GLY A 272 1.14 -9.25 -8.31
CA GLY A 272 0.54 -8.01 -7.85
C GLY A 272 -0.75 -7.63 -8.60
N TYR A 273 -0.75 -7.78 -9.93
CA TYR A 273 -1.96 -7.59 -10.75
C TYR A 273 -3.05 -8.61 -10.40
N SER A 274 -2.73 -9.90 -10.39
CA SER A 274 -3.70 -10.98 -10.04
C SER A 274 -4.30 -10.84 -8.65
N LEU A 275 -3.58 -10.20 -7.71
CA LEU A 275 -4.10 -9.88 -6.37
C LEU A 275 -5.11 -8.72 -6.41
N LEU A 276 -4.80 -7.66 -7.16
CA LEU A 276 -5.64 -6.47 -7.27
C LEU A 276 -6.86 -6.69 -8.16
N GLU A 277 -6.76 -7.57 -9.15
CA GLU A 277 -7.88 -8.08 -9.96
C GLU A 277 -8.89 -8.85 -9.09
N LYS A 278 -8.39 -9.73 -8.21
CA LYS A 278 -9.23 -10.41 -7.19
C LYS A 278 -9.86 -9.39 -6.22
N ALA A 279 -9.12 -8.38 -5.77
CA ALA A 279 -9.65 -7.32 -4.91
C ALA A 279 -10.74 -6.50 -5.62
N TYR A 280 -10.53 -6.12 -6.89
CA TYR A 280 -11.52 -5.45 -7.74
C TYR A 280 -12.81 -6.26 -7.89
N ALA A 281 -12.71 -7.58 -8.13
CA ALA A 281 -13.87 -8.43 -8.28
C ALA A 281 -14.67 -8.59 -6.95
N ILE A 282 -14.00 -8.62 -5.80
CA ILE A 282 -14.67 -8.59 -4.48
C ILE A 282 -15.28 -7.20 -4.24
N PHE A 283 -14.57 -6.12 -4.58
CA PHE A 283 -15.04 -4.74 -4.44
C PHE A 283 -16.34 -4.48 -5.22
N LYS A 284 -16.47 -5.00 -6.45
CA LYS A 284 -17.72 -4.89 -7.23
C LYS A 284 -18.90 -5.65 -6.62
N ILE A 285 -18.67 -6.60 -5.72
CA ILE A 285 -19.71 -7.34 -4.98
C ILE A 285 -20.04 -6.65 -3.65
N GLU A 286 -19.05 -6.07 -2.97
CA GLU A 286 -19.23 -5.42 -1.65
C GLU A 286 -19.67 -3.95 -1.71
N GLY A 287 -19.39 -3.25 -2.80
CA GLY A 287 -19.66 -1.82 -2.96
C GLY A 287 -18.70 -0.88 -2.20
N ILE A 288 -18.93 0.42 -2.37
CA ILE A 288 -18.15 1.48 -1.72
C ILE A 288 -18.45 1.51 -0.22
N ARG A 289 -17.42 1.36 0.62
CA ARG A 289 -17.49 1.50 2.08
C ARG A 289 -16.55 2.61 2.54
N CYS A 290 -17.10 3.80 2.76
CA CYS A 290 -16.33 5.00 3.11
C CYS A 290 -16.16 5.22 4.62
N VAL A 291 -15.02 5.80 5.01
CA VAL A 291 -14.76 6.33 6.36
C VAL A 291 -14.70 7.85 6.29
N SER A 292 -15.67 8.53 6.89
CA SER A 292 -15.73 9.99 7.00
C SER A 292 -15.26 10.48 8.38
N GLU A 293 -14.75 11.71 8.45
CA GLU A 293 -14.42 12.33 9.75
C GLU A 293 -15.59 12.29 10.74
N ASN A 294 -16.81 12.53 10.27
CA ASN A 294 -18.01 12.53 11.10
C ASN A 294 -18.32 11.14 11.68
N SER A 295 -18.21 10.07 10.89
CA SER A 295 -18.43 8.69 11.35
C SER A 295 -17.53 8.26 12.52
N LEU A 296 -16.38 8.91 12.69
CA LEU A 296 -15.39 8.65 13.76
C LEU A 296 -15.50 9.62 14.94
N ARG A 297 -16.32 10.66 14.80
CA ARG A 297 -16.63 11.63 15.86
C ARG A 297 -17.88 11.22 16.64
N SER A 298 -18.88 10.66 15.96
CA SER A 298 -20.12 10.15 16.54
C SER A 298 -19.97 8.81 17.29
N SER A 299 -18.84 8.11 17.15
CA SER A 299 -18.56 6.85 17.85
C SER A 299 -17.84 7.09 19.19
N ARG A 300 -18.45 7.89 20.07
CA ARG A 300 -17.91 8.35 21.36
C ARG A 300 -19.00 8.48 22.41
#